data_AF-A0A2E5VYZ9-F1
#
_entry.id   AF-A0A2E5VYZ9-F1
#
_cell.length_a   1.000
_cell.length_b   1.000
_cell.length_c   1.000
_cell.angle_alpha   90.00
_cell.angle_beta   90.00
_cell.angle_gamma   90.00
#
_symmetry.space_group_name_H-M   'P 1'
#
loop_
_entity.id
_entity.type
_entity.pdbx_description
1 polymer ?
#
loop_
_entity_poly.entity_id
_entity_poly.type
_entity_poly.pdbx_seq_one_letter_code
_entity_poly.pdbx_strand_id
1 'polypeptide(L)'
;MSRTRRLREEVLGLLENTGTANTVEIFDHLNERFRWGATMNQVGNIMAKDNRFSKVGHVRGQFRGSVYTVCVWGLSQNELTLNLV
;
A
#
# COMPACT_ATOMS: atom_id res chain seq x y z
N MET A 1 5.53 -20.68 -2.90
CA MET A 1 4.80 -19.40 -3.10
C MET A 1 5.69 -18.43 -3.86
N SER A 2 5.17 -17.67 -4.83
CA SER A 2 5.99 -16.66 -5.53
C SER A 2 6.32 -15.47 -4.62
N ARG A 3 7.44 -14.79 -4.88
CA ARG A 3 7.90 -13.63 -4.10
C ARG A 3 6.83 -12.53 -4.04
N THR A 4 6.23 -12.21 -5.19
CA THR A 4 5.15 -11.22 -5.30
C THR A 4 3.91 -11.59 -4.49
N ARG A 5 3.54 -12.89 -4.43
CA ARG A 5 2.42 -13.32 -3.61
C ARG A 5 2.67 -13.05 -2.13
N ARG A 6 3.87 -13.37 -1.63
CA ARG A 6 4.22 -13.11 -0.22
C ARG A 6 4.14 -11.62 0.14
N LEU A 7 4.60 -10.73 -0.74
CA LEU A 7 4.47 -9.29 -0.52
C LEU A 7 3.00 -8.87 -0.44
N ARG A 8 2.15 -9.36 -1.35
CA ARG A 8 0.72 -9.05 -1.35
C ARG A 8 0.00 -9.54 -0.08
N GLU A 9 0.29 -10.75 0.39
CA GLU A 9 -0.32 -11.26 1.62
C GLU A 9 0.13 -10.45 2.85
N GLU A 10 1.39 -10.02 2.90
CA GLU A 10 1.88 -9.17 3.99
C GLU A 10 1.21 -7.80 3.98
N VAL A 11 1.03 -7.19 2.80
CA VAL A 11 0.28 -5.94 2.67
C VAL A 11 -1.19 -6.10 3.04
N LEU A 12 -1.81 -7.24 2.66
CA LEU A 12 -3.19 -7.54 3.07
C LEU A 12 -3.32 -7.52 4.59
N GLY A 13 -2.45 -8.25 5.31
CA GLY A 13 -2.46 -8.26 6.76
C GLY A 13 -2.21 -6.88 7.38
N LEU A 14 -1.32 -6.07 6.79
CA LEU A 14 -1.12 -4.68 7.22
C LEU A 14 -2.42 -3.87 7.10
N LEU A 15 -3.11 -3.93 5.96
CA LEU A 15 -4.32 -3.14 5.70
C LEU A 15 -5.54 -3.67 6.46
N GLU A 16 -5.63 -4.96 6.74
CA GLU A 16 -6.65 -5.53 7.63
C GLU A 16 -6.50 -4.97 9.06
N ASN A 17 -5.26 -4.77 9.53
CA ASN A 17 -4.99 -4.27 10.87
C ASN A 17 -5.11 -2.74 10.98
N THR A 18 -4.70 -1.99 9.96
CA THR A 18 -4.58 -0.52 10.00
C THR A 18 -5.70 0.21 9.26
N GLY A 19 -6.46 -0.49 8.43
CA GLY A 19 -7.49 0.06 7.54
C GLY A 19 -6.91 0.73 6.28
N THR A 20 -5.97 1.66 6.46
CA THR A 20 -5.30 2.35 5.34
C THR A 20 -3.82 2.59 5.61
N ALA A 21 -3.02 2.58 4.54
CA ALA A 21 -1.61 2.96 4.60
C ALA A 21 -1.19 3.63 3.28
N ASN A 22 -0.27 4.58 3.36
CA ASN A 22 0.32 5.21 2.18
C ASN A 22 1.47 4.38 1.59
N THR A 23 1.85 4.64 0.34
CA THR A 23 2.88 3.84 -0.36
C THR A 23 4.23 3.80 0.39
N VAL A 24 4.60 4.84 1.14
CA VAL A 24 5.85 4.89 1.92
C VAL A 24 5.74 4.00 3.14
N GLU A 25 4.65 4.08 3.90
CA GLU A 25 4.41 3.21 5.07
C GLU A 25 4.41 1.73 4.66
N ILE A 26 3.80 1.40 3.53
CA ILE A 26 3.81 0.03 2.99
C ILE A 26 5.23 -0.38 2.58
N PHE A 27 5.98 0.52 1.95
CA PHE A 27 7.37 0.27 1.59
C PHE A 27 8.22 -0.01 2.84
N ASP A 28 8.12 0.82 3.87
CA ASP A 28 8.87 0.67 5.11
C ASP A 28 8.52 -0.64 5.80
N HIS A 29 7.21 -0.96 5.97
CA HIS A 29 6.74 -2.23 6.54
C HIS A 29 7.33 -3.45 5.83
N LEU A 30 7.30 -3.46 4.49
CA LEU A 30 7.83 -4.58 3.71
C LEU A 30 9.36 -4.70 3.83
N ASN A 31 10.09 -3.59 3.90
CA ASN A 31 11.55 -3.60 3.98
C ASN A 31 12.07 -3.88 5.39
N GLU A 32 11.30 -3.55 6.43
CA GLU A 32 11.56 -4.02 7.79
C GLU A 32 11.30 -5.54 7.92
N ARG A 33 10.24 -6.04 7.27
CA ARG A 33 9.83 -7.45 7.37
C ARG A 33 10.70 -8.42 6.57
N PHE A 34 11.14 -8.03 5.37
CA PHE A 34 11.82 -8.93 4.43
C PHE A 34 13.27 -8.52 4.19
N ARG A 35 14.22 -9.46 4.38
CA ARG A 35 15.66 -9.24 4.16
C ARG A 35 16.04 -8.60 2.83
N TRP A 36 15.31 -8.92 1.75
CA TRP A 36 15.56 -8.39 0.40
C TRP A 36 14.52 -7.37 -0.05
N GLY A 37 13.53 -7.09 0.80
CA GLY A 37 12.59 -5.99 0.64
C GLY A 37 11.81 -5.95 -0.68
N ALA A 38 11.38 -4.73 -1.00
CA ALA A 38 10.74 -4.36 -2.26
C ALA A 38 11.11 -2.91 -2.61
N THR A 39 11.21 -2.58 -3.89
CA THR A 39 11.41 -1.19 -4.32
C THR A 39 10.10 -0.40 -4.33
N MET A 40 10.16 0.94 -4.25
CA MET A 40 8.98 1.81 -4.34
C MET A 40 8.10 1.51 -5.57
N ASN A 41 8.73 1.27 -6.72
CA ASN A 41 8.02 0.92 -7.95
C ASN A 41 7.37 -0.47 -7.87
N GLN A 42 8.01 -1.44 -7.21
CA GLN A 42 7.40 -2.74 -6.96
C GLN A 42 6.19 -2.62 -6.04
N VAL A 43 6.28 -1.82 -4.97
CA VAL A 43 5.15 -1.55 -4.08
C VAL A 43 3.98 -0.95 -4.86
N GLY A 44 4.21 0.14 -5.62
CA GLY A 44 3.16 0.73 -6.45
C GLY A 44 2.52 -0.27 -7.43
N ASN A 45 3.33 -1.13 -8.07
CA ASN A 45 2.85 -2.16 -8.98
C ASN A 45 2.04 -3.26 -8.30
N ILE A 46 2.40 -3.71 -7.10
CA ILE A 46 1.62 -4.74 -6.39
C ILE A 46 0.27 -4.17 -5.93
N MET A 47 0.26 -2.91 -5.47
CA MET A 47 -0.95 -2.23 -5.04
C MET A 47 -1.93 -2.05 -6.21
N ALA A 48 -1.44 -1.55 -7.34
CA ALA A 48 -2.30 -1.25 -8.48
C ALA A 48 -2.82 -2.50 -9.23
N LYS A 49 -2.18 -3.66 -9.08
CA LYS A 49 -2.51 -4.88 -9.85
C LYS A 49 -3.28 -5.94 -9.05
N ASP A 50 -3.43 -5.78 -7.74
CA ASP A 50 -4.16 -6.71 -6.90
C ASP A 50 -5.53 -6.11 -6.57
N ASN A 51 -6.61 -6.80 -6.98
CA ASN A 51 -7.98 -6.29 -6.89
C ASN A 51 -8.50 -6.18 -5.45
N ARG A 52 -7.77 -6.73 -4.47
CA ARG A 52 -8.08 -6.60 -3.04
C ARG A 52 -7.75 -5.20 -2.50
N PHE A 53 -6.96 -4.41 -3.23
CA PHE A 53 -6.54 -3.08 -2.81
C PHE A 53 -7.14 -2.00 -3.70
N SER A 54 -7.61 -0.93 -3.06
CA SER A 54 -8.09 0.29 -3.71
C SER A 54 -7.21 1.47 -3.33
N LYS A 55 -6.95 2.36 -4.28
CA LYS A 55 -6.37 3.67 -3.99
C LYS A 55 -7.48 4.57 -3.45
N VAL A 56 -7.44 4.83 -2.14
CA VAL A 56 -8.47 5.61 -1.43
C VAL A 56 -8.13 7.09 -1.31
N GLY A 57 -6.92 7.49 -1.68
CA GLY A 57 -6.51 8.89 -1.62
C GLY A 57 -5.06 9.14 -1.99
N HIS A 58 -4.58 10.31 -1.58
CA HIS A 58 -3.17 10.68 -1.65
C HIS A 58 -2.84 11.69 -0.56
N VAL A 59 -1.58 11.69 -0.12
CA VAL A 59 -1.03 12.70 0.78
C VAL A 59 0.18 13.36 0.15
N ARG A 60 0.38 14.65 0.47
CA ARG A 60 1.54 15.42 0.01
C ARG A 60 2.56 15.51 1.14
N GLY A 61 3.80 15.19 0.83
CA GLY A 61 4.94 15.39 1.72
C GLY A 61 5.95 16.36 1.11
N GLN A 62 6.87 16.82 1.94
CA GLN A 62 8.02 17.61 1.50
C GLN A 62 9.31 16.84 1.75
N PHE A 63 10.20 16.82 0.77
CA PHE A 63 11.53 16.25 0.91
C PHE A 63 12.54 17.14 0.18
N ARG A 64 13.55 17.62 0.91
CA ARG A 64 14.63 18.49 0.41
C ARG A 64 14.13 19.67 -0.45
N GLY A 65 13.06 20.33 -0.01
CA GLY A 65 12.47 21.49 -0.70
C GLY A 65 11.58 21.14 -1.89
N SER A 66 11.42 19.86 -2.23
CA SER A 66 10.45 19.39 -3.23
C SER A 66 9.21 18.82 -2.57
N VAL A 67 8.05 19.06 -3.18
CA VAL A 67 6.78 18.43 -2.80
C VAL A 67 6.64 17.12 -3.56
N TYR A 68 6.35 16.05 -2.83
CA TYR A 68 6.01 14.75 -3.41
C TYR A 68 4.59 14.37 -3.01
N THR A 69 3.93 13.57 -3.84
CA THR A 69 2.60 13.03 -3.56
C THR A 69 2.70 11.52 -3.50
N VAL A 70 2.18 10.91 -2.44
CA VAL A 70 2.10 9.45 -2.28
C VAL A 70 0.65 9.01 -2.24
N CYS A 71 0.38 7.84 -2.83
CA CYS A 71 -0.97 7.28 -2.83
C CYS A 71 -1.28 6.70 -1.44
N VAL A 72 -2.53 6.82 -1.01
CA VAL A 72 -3.09 6.13 0.14
C VAL A 72 -3.91 4.95 -0.36
N TRP A 73 -3.73 3.80 0.28
CA TRP A 73 -4.34 2.54 -0.09
C TRP A 73 -5.16 1.97 1.06
N GLY A 74 -6.23 1.26 0.73
CA GLY A 74 -7.05 0.49 1.65
C GLY A 74 -7.57 -0.77 0.98
N LEU A 75 -8.35 -1.57 1.72
CA LEU A 75 -9.04 -2.74 1.16
C LEU A 75 -10.21 -2.31 0.28
N SER A 76 -10.35 -2.90 -0.91
CA SER A 76 -11.43 -2.57 -1.84
C SER A 76 -12.83 -2.84 -1.26
N GLN A 77 -12.95 -3.80 -0.32
CA GLN A 77 -14.23 -4.10 0.34
C GLN A 77 -14.74 -2.93 1.20
N ASN A 78 -13.83 -2.11 1.75
CA ASN A 78 -14.19 -0.96 2.58
C ASN A 78 -14.75 0.21 1.73
N GLU A 79 -14.42 0.26 0.44
CA GLU A 79 -14.97 1.22 -0.50
C GLU A 79 -16.44 0.91 -0.81
N LEU A 80 -16.80 -0.38 -0.89
CA LEU A 80 -18.18 -0.81 -1.13
C LEU A 80 -19.11 -0.51 0.06
N THR A 81 -18.59 -0.51 1.28
CA THR A 81 -19.38 -0.23 2.49
C THR A 81 -19.75 1.25 2.61
N LEU A 82 -18.90 2.16 2.11
CA LEU A 82 -19.15 3.60 2.13
C LEU A 82 -20.16 4.07 1.07
N ASN A 83 -20.39 3.29 0.01
CA ASN A 83 -21.31 3.63 -1.08
C ASN A 83 -22.75 3.10 -0.85
N LEU A 84 -23.00 2.42 0.27
CA LEU A 84 -24.29 1.80 0.62
C LEU A 84 -24.99 2.45 1.82
N VAL A 85 -24.46 3.59 2.31
CA VAL A 85 -25.05 4.43 3.37
C VAL A 85 -25.32 5.82 2.80
#